data_AF-A0A7J3BBZ2-F1
#
_entry.id   AF-A0A7J3BBZ2-F1
#
_cell.length_a   1.000
_cell.length_b   1.000
_cell.length_c   1.000
_cell.angle_alpha   90.00
_cell.angle_beta   90.00
_cell.angle_gamma   90.00
#
_symmetry.space_group_name_H-M   'P 1'
#
loop_
_entity.id
_entity.type
_entity.pdbx_description
1 polymer ?
#
loop_
_entity_poly.entity_id
_entity_poly.type
_entity_poly.pdbx_seq_one_letter_code
_entity_poly.pdbx_strand_id
1 'polypeptide(L)'
;MSEEISREAKKGTFDRNPRLTRILVCSKCGKKIKSYLDYLKGQQFQVGQPQKVVVPQPGDPFVLRYEEETVTPISIKVKCLECGCEKDVTDPILTLEYLRGITKLKEPRLFFV
;
A
#
# COMPACT_ATOMS: atom_id res chain seq x y z
N MET A 1 2.30 8.28 -13.40
CA MET A 1 2.82 7.46 -12.27
C MET A 1 1.70 6.70 -11.55
N SER A 2 0.65 7.38 -11.08
CA SER A 2 -0.59 6.74 -10.61
C SER A 2 -1.27 5.87 -11.69
N GLU A 3 -1.25 6.34 -12.94
CA GLU A 3 -1.77 5.60 -14.10
C GLU A 3 -1.06 4.27 -14.36
N GLU A 4 0.27 4.22 -14.18
CA GLU A 4 1.06 3.01 -14.36
C GLU A 4 0.69 1.97 -13.31
N ILE A 5 0.62 2.37 -12.03
CA ILE A 5 0.16 1.52 -10.94
C ILE A 5 -1.27 1.02 -11.20
N SER A 6 -2.18 1.91 -11.61
CA SER A 6 -3.56 1.52 -11.92
C SER A 6 -3.62 0.52 -13.09
N ARG A 7 -2.80 0.71 -14.13
CA ARG A 7 -2.69 -0.22 -15.26
C ARG A 7 -2.19 -1.59 -14.82
N GLU A 8 -1.14 -1.66 -14.00
CA GLU A 8 -0.63 -2.93 -13.46
C GLU A 8 -1.65 -3.60 -12.52
N ALA A 9 -2.37 -2.82 -11.72
CA ALA A 9 -3.47 -3.32 -10.91
C ALA A 9 -4.57 -3.94 -11.78
N LYS A 10 -4.97 -3.28 -12.88
CA LYS A 10 -5.97 -3.79 -13.83
C LYS A 10 -5.51 -5.06 -14.57
N LYS A 11 -4.20 -5.23 -14.79
CA LYS A 11 -3.62 -6.47 -15.37
C LYS A 11 -3.59 -7.64 -14.39
N GLY A 12 -3.87 -7.41 -13.11
CA GLY A 12 -3.82 -8.43 -12.07
C GLY A 12 -2.44 -8.64 -11.42
N THR A 13 -1.46 -7.78 -11.71
CA THR A 13 -0.08 -7.86 -11.16
C THR A 13 -0.06 -7.93 -9.63
N PHE A 14 -1.07 -7.35 -8.98
CA PHE A 14 -1.16 -7.27 -7.52
C PHE A 14 -2.16 -8.24 -6.88
N ASP A 15 -2.84 -9.08 -7.66
CA ASP A 15 -3.98 -9.89 -7.18
C ASP A 15 -3.57 -10.96 -6.15
N ARG A 16 -2.27 -11.32 -6.08
CA ARG A 16 -1.73 -12.26 -5.08
C ARG A 16 -1.18 -11.59 -3.82
N ASN A 17 -1.20 -10.26 -3.74
CA ASN A 17 -0.66 -9.55 -2.58
C ASN A 17 -1.71 -9.49 -1.46
N PRO A 18 -1.53 -10.20 -0.33
CA PRO A 18 -2.53 -10.29 0.74
C PRO A 18 -2.82 -8.94 1.40
N ARG A 19 -1.87 -8.00 1.38
CA ARG A 19 -2.05 -6.65 1.93
C ARG A 19 -2.99 -5.83 1.06
N LEU A 20 -2.88 -5.97 -0.26
CA LEU A 20 -3.69 -5.25 -1.25
C LEU A 20 -5.10 -5.84 -1.41
N THR A 21 -5.24 -7.15 -1.28
CA THR A 21 -6.53 -7.83 -1.39
C THR A 21 -7.37 -7.77 -0.11
N ARG A 22 -6.79 -7.33 1.01
CA ARG A 22 -7.52 -7.14 2.27
C ARG A 22 -8.65 -6.13 2.09
N ILE A 23 -9.86 -6.52 2.48
CA ILE A 23 -11.05 -5.67 2.45
C ILE A 23 -10.95 -4.61 3.55
N LEU A 24 -11.18 -3.35 3.18
CA LEU A 24 -11.33 -2.26 4.14
C LEU A 24 -12.69 -2.33 4.83
N VAL A 25 -12.69 -2.02 6.12
CA VAL A 25 -13.88 -2.01 6.96
C VAL A 25 -14.12 -0.60 7.48
N CYS A 26 -15.37 -0.15 7.45
CA CYS A 26 -15.76 1.14 8.01
C CYS A 26 -15.48 1.16 9.52
N SER A 27 -14.72 2.15 9.98
CA SER A 27 -14.42 2.31 11.41
C SER A 27 -15.64 2.68 12.26
N LYS A 28 -16.73 3.16 11.65
CA LYS A 28 -17.96 3.58 12.34
C LYS A 28 -19.00 2.47 12.46
N CYS A 29 -19.33 1.79 11.35
CA CYS A 29 -20.41 0.79 11.32
C CYS A 29 -19.95 -0.64 11.05
N GLY A 30 -18.65 -0.88 10.87
CA GLY A 30 -18.11 -2.23 10.66
C GLY A 30 -18.44 -2.87 9.32
N LYS A 31 -19.12 -2.17 8.41
CA LYS A 31 -19.43 -2.70 7.07
C LYS A 31 -18.19 -2.75 6.19
N LYS A 32 -18.12 -3.82 5.39
CA LYS A 32 -17.13 -4.00 4.33
C LYS A 32 -17.30 -2.91 3.27
N ILE A 33 -16.20 -2.37 2.79
CA ILE A 33 -16.18 -1.32 1.76
C ILE A 33 -15.64 -1.91 0.46
N LYS A 34 -14.37 -1.66 0.16
CA LYS A 34 -13.63 -2.20 -1.00
C LYS A 34 -12.25 -2.61 -0.52
N SER A 35 -11.56 -3.46 -1.28
CA SER A 35 -10.15 -3.73 -1.02
C SER A 35 -9.29 -2.54 -1.44
N TYR A 36 -8.06 -2.45 -0.91
CA TYR A 36 -7.07 -1.49 -1.40
C TYR A 36 -6.86 -1.61 -2.92
N LEU A 37 -6.81 -2.85 -3.41
CA LEU A 37 -6.64 -3.16 -4.81
C LEU A 37 -7.74 -2.59 -5.70
N ASP A 38 -9.00 -2.58 -5.25
CA ASP A 38 -10.11 -2.00 -6.02
C ASP A 38 -9.93 -0.49 -6.24
N TYR A 39 -9.41 0.21 -5.23
CA TYR A 39 -9.09 1.64 -5.36
C TYR A 39 -7.92 1.88 -6.31
N LEU A 40 -6.89 1.03 -6.29
CA LEU A 40 -5.78 1.11 -7.26
C LEU A 40 -6.29 0.88 -8.69
N LYS A 41 -7.11 -0.16 -8.90
CA LYS A 41 -7.77 -0.45 -10.19
C LYS A 41 -8.65 0.71 -10.65
N GLY A 42 -9.33 1.39 -9.73
CA GLY A 42 -10.17 2.56 -10.03
C GLY A 42 -9.41 3.88 -10.18
N GLN A 43 -8.08 3.91 -9.97
CA GLN A 43 -7.29 5.15 -9.88
C GLN A 43 -7.82 6.11 -8.79
N GLN A 44 -8.43 5.56 -7.75
CA GLN A 44 -9.05 6.29 -6.63
C GLN A 44 -8.06 6.41 -5.46
N PHE A 45 -6.88 6.95 -5.72
CA PHE A 45 -5.83 7.13 -4.71
C PHE A 45 -4.97 8.35 -5.05
N GLN A 46 -4.27 8.87 -4.04
CA GLN A 46 -3.34 9.99 -4.18
C GLN A 46 -1.94 9.53 -3.80
N VAL A 47 -0.96 10.03 -4.54
CA VAL A 47 0.45 9.85 -4.22
C VAL A 47 0.91 11.10 -3.49
N GLY A 48 1.36 10.94 -2.25
CA GLY A 48 1.85 12.04 -1.43
C GLY A 48 3.25 12.50 -1.84
N GLN A 49 3.79 13.44 -1.09
CA GLN A 49 5.19 13.87 -1.27
C GLN A 49 6.15 12.83 -0.69
N PRO A 50 7.34 12.63 -1.29
CA PRO A 50 8.38 11.79 -0.71
C PRO A 50 8.77 12.25 0.70
N GLN A 51 8.92 11.29 1.61
CA GLN A 51 9.28 11.51 3.01
C GLN A 51 10.48 10.65 3.36
N LYS A 52 11.36 11.18 4.20
CA LYS A 52 12.42 10.38 4.81
C LYS A 52 11.88 9.67 6.04
N VAL A 53 12.06 8.36 6.10
CA VAL A 53 11.69 7.53 7.24
C VAL A 53 12.91 6.74 7.70
N VAL A 54 12.98 6.50 9.01
CA VAL A 54 14.04 5.68 9.60
C VAL A 54 13.56 4.24 9.62
N VAL A 55 14.28 3.36 8.94
CA VAL A 55 13.93 1.94 8.81
C VAL A 55 14.96 1.10 9.55
N PRO A 56 14.53 0.20 10.44
CA PRO A 56 15.43 -0.76 11.05
C PRO A 56 15.84 -1.83 10.03
N GLN A 57 17.13 -1.99 9.82
CA GLN A 57 17.76 -3.01 9.00
C GLN A 57 18.53 -4.00 9.91
N PRO A 58 18.60 -5.29 9.55
CA PRO A 58 19.42 -6.25 10.26
C PRO A 58 20.90 -5.80 10.27
N GLY A 59 21.48 -5.61 11.45
CA GLY A 59 22.91 -5.33 11.62
C GLY A 59 23.67 -6.50 12.25
N ASP A 60 24.99 -6.36 12.27
CA ASP A 60 25.93 -7.38 12.72
C ASP A 60 26.52 -7.04 14.11
N PRO A 61 26.59 -7.96 15.10
CA PRO A 61 25.76 -9.16 15.29
C PRO A 61 24.58 -8.80 16.22
N PHE A 62 23.34 -8.92 15.70
CA PHE A 62 22.07 -8.72 16.43
C PHE A 62 21.69 -7.28 16.83
N VAL A 63 22.43 -6.26 16.38
CA VAL A 63 22.05 -4.85 16.58
C VAL A 63 21.26 -4.37 15.37
N LEU A 64 20.10 -3.74 15.57
CA LEU A 64 19.40 -3.05 14.48
C LEU A 64 20.24 -1.85 14.03
N ARG A 65 20.54 -1.79 12.73
CA ARG A 65 21.04 -0.57 12.10
C ARG A 65 19.84 0.24 11.63
N TYR A 66 19.89 1.55 11.83
CA TYR A 66 18.82 2.43 11.40
C TYR A 66 19.30 3.21 10.19
N GLU A 67 18.61 3.04 9.07
CA GLU A 67 18.93 3.72 7.81
C GLU A 67 17.79 4.66 7.44
N GLU A 68 18.13 5.77 6.77
CA GLU A 68 17.12 6.65 6.19
C GLU A 68 16.72 6.12 4.81
N GLU A 69 15.44 5.82 4.65
CA GLU A 69 14.84 5.51 3.35
C GLU A 69 13.90 6.63 2.92
N THR A 70 13.85 6.90 1.62
CA THR A 70 12.84 7.80 1.04
C THR A 70 11.63 6.98 0.61
N VAL A 71 10.48 7.27 1.20
CA VAL A 71 9.21 6.62 0.90
C VAL A 71 8.18 7.61 0.40
N THR A 72 7.40 7.21 -0.60
CA THR A 72 6.32 8.04 -1.15
C THR A 72 4.98 7.43 -0.73
N PRO A 73 4.24 8.04 0.22
CA PRO A 73 3.02 7.46 0.76
C PRO A 73 1.88 7.48 -0.25
N ILE A 74 1.01 6.48 -0.17
CA ILE A 74 -0.24 6.42 -0.94
C ILE A 74 -1.42 6.56 0.04
N SER A 75 -2.31 7.51 -0.26
CA SER A 75 -3.53 7.73 0.51
C SER A 75 -4.76 7.45 -0.34
N ILE A 76 -5.82 6.95 0.31
CA ILE A 76 -7.08 6.62 -0.32
C ILE A 76 -8.19 7.29 0.47
N LYS A 77 -8.99 8.12 -0.20
CA LYS A 77 -10.21 8.65 0.38
C LYS A 77 -11.30 7.61 0.30
N VAL A 78 -11.69 7.09 1.45
CA VAL A 78 -12.69 6.03 1.59
C VAL A 78 -14.00 6.63 2.09
N LYS A 79 -15.10 6.32 1.40
CA LYS A 79 -16.46 6.65 1.82
C LYS A 79 -17.26 5.37 2.05
N CYS A 80 -17.83 5.23 3.24
CA CYS A 80 -18.79 4.16 3.51
C CYS A 80 -20.15 4.52 2.91
N LEU A 81 -20.67 3.65 2.05
CA LEU A 81 -21.97 3.87 1.40
C LEU A 81 -23.16 3.72 2.36
N GLU A 82 -22.99 2.99 3.46
CA GLU A 82 -24.07 2.72 4.42
C GLU A 82 -24.28 3.86 5.41
N CYS A 83 -23.20 4.37 6.03
CA CYS A 83 -23.30 5.39 7.08
C CYS A 83 -22.75 6.75 6.67
N GLY A 84 -22.27 6.90 5.42
CA GLY A 84 -21.70 8.13 4.88
C GLY A 84 -20.34 8.54 5.46
N CYS A 85 -19.75 7.76 6.36
CA CYS A 85 -18.46 8.09 6.97
C CYS A 85 -17.35 8.15 5.92
N GLU A 86 -16.65 9.28 5.88
CA GLU A 86 -15.48 9.51 5.03
C GLU A 86 -14.20 9.53 5.87
N LYS A 87 -13.15 8.89 5.38
CA LYS A 87 -11.83 8.88 6.02
C LYS A 87 -10.74 8.68 4.98
N ASP A 88 -9.63 9.38 5.16
CA ASP A 88 -8.41 9.08 4.43
C ASP A 88 -7.69 7.91 5.10
N VAL A 89 -7.41 6.88 4.31
CA VAL A 89 -6.70 5.68 4.76
C VAL A 89 -5.34 5.66 4.08
N THR A 90 -4.29 5.66 4.91
CA THR A 90 -2.91 5.45 4.50
C THR A 90 -2.41 4.19 5.19
N ASP A 91 -1.66 3.38 4.46
CA ASP A 91 -0.94 2.26 5.01
C ASP A 91 0.57 2.58 4.94
N PRO A 92 1.29 2.59 6.08
CA PRO A 92 2.68 3.03 6.13
C PRO A 92 3.63 2.12 5.32
N ILE A 93 3.23 0.88 5.05
CA ILE A 93 4.00 -0.05 4.21
C ILE A 93 3.60 0.09 2.74
N LEU A 94 2.37 0.55 2.45
CA LEU A 94 1.88 0.72 1.09
C LEU A 94 2.37 2.02 0.46
N THR A 95 3.66 2.02 0.14
CA THR A 95 4.33 3.12 -0.55
C THR A 95 4.35 2.90 -2.06
N LEU A 96 4.66 3.94 -2.82
CA LEU A 96 4.88 3.80 -4.25
C LEU A 96 6.04 2.84 -4.56
N GLU A 97 7.10 2.91 -3.76
CA GLU A 97 8.30 2.07 -3.88
C GLU A 97 7.94 0.60 -3.66
N TYR A 98 7.09 0.31 -2.69
CA TYR A 98 6.56 -1.04 -2.45
C TYR A 98 5.83 -1.59 -3.68
N LEU A 99 4.90 -0.81 -4.26
CA LEU A 99 4.15 -1.23 -5.44
C LEU A 99 5.07 -1.43 -6.65
N ARG A 100 6.07 -0.55 -6.84
CA ARG A 100 7.09 -0.69 -7.88
C ARG A 100 8.00 -1.90 -7.67
N GLY A 101 8.29 -2.24 -6.42
CA GLY A 101 9.01 -3.46 -6.08
C GLY A 101 8.29 -4.69 -6.62
N ILE A 102 6.97 -4.77 -6.42
CA ILE A 102 6.15 -5.87 -6.93
C ILE A 102 6.10 -5.90 -8.47
N THR A 103 5.98 -4.75 -9.14
CA THR A 103 5.96 -4.75 -10.62
C THR A 103 7.29 -5.18 -11.24
N LYS A 104 8.41 -4.87 -10.59
CA LYS A 104 9.75 -5.28 -11.02
C LYS A 104 10.04 -6.75 -10.69
N LEU A 105 9.61 -7.20 -9.52
CA LEU A 105 9.76 -8.57 -9.05
C LEU A 105 8.55 -9.39 -9.52
N LYS A 106 8.62 -9.93 -10.74
CA LYS A 106 7.57 -10.81 -11.31
C LYS A 106 7.23 -12.02 -10.40
N GLU A 107 8.08 -12.35 -9.43
CA GLU A 107 7.84 -13.32 -8.36
C GLU A 107 8.16 -12.70 -6.99
N PRO A 108 7.33 -12.94 -5.95
CA PRO A 108 7.60 -12.46 -4.61
C PRO A 108 8.83 -13.16 -4.02
N ARG A 109 9.97 -12.45 -3.97
CA ARG A 109 11.14 -12.85 -3.18
C ARG A 109 10.93 -12.47 -1.71
N LEU A 110 9.99 -13.12 -1.05
CA LEU A 110 9.96 -13.13 0.41
C LEU A 110 10.97 -14.16 0.89
N PHE A 111 12.22 -13.73 1.08
CA PHE A 111 13.11 -14.43 2.01
C PHE A 111 12.68 -13.97 3.40
N PHE A 112 11.87 -14.77 4.08
CA PHE A 112 11.74 -14.64 5.53
C PHE A 112 13.12 -14.97 6.11
N VAL A 113 13.71 -14.05 6.86
CA VAL A 113 14.77 -14.33 7.82
C VAL A 113 14.15 -14.23 9.20
#